data_AF-A0A3D5H653-F1
#
_entry.id   AF-A0A3D5H653-F1
#
_cell.length_a   1.000
_cell.length_b   1.000
_cell.length_c   1.000
_cell.angle_alpha   90.00
_cell.angle_beta   90.00
_cell.angle_gamma   90.00
#
_symmetry.space_group_name_H-M   'P 1'
#
loop_
_entity.id
_entity.type
_entity.pdbx_description
1 polymer ?
#
loop_
_entity_poly.entity_id
_entity_poly.type
_entity_poly.pdbx_seq_one_letter_code
_entity_poly.pdbx_strand_id
1 'polypeptide(L)' 'MVSLKVFDVLGHELAILVNGVQQPGMHTVQWDAAGFPSGVYFYRLQADSFDESKKLLLLR' A
#
# COMPACT_ATOMS: atom_id res chain seq x y z
N MET A 1 12.12 -3.53 -9.69
CA MET A 1 10.67 -3.25 -9.92
C MET A 1 10.04 -2.90 -8.59
N VAL A 2 9.05 -1.98 -8.53
CA VAL A 2 8.40 -1.55 -7.28
C VAL A 2 6.92 -1.95 -7.29
N SER A 3 6.43 -2.52 -6.20
CA SER A 3 5.01 -2.71 -5.95
C SER A 3 4.58 -2.13 -4.60
N LEU A 4 3.53 -1.33 -4.60
CA LEU A 4 2.88 -0.80 -3.40
C LEU A 4 1.41 -1.24 -3.41
N LYS A 5 1.03 -2.03 -2.41
CA LYS A 5 -0.29 -2.65 -2.33
C LYS A 5 -0.90 -2.47 -0.95
N VAL A 6 -2.22 -2.45 -0.86
CA VAL A 6 -2.99 -2.34 0.39
C VAL A 6 -3.73 -3.64 0.66
N PHE A 7 -3.78 -4.04 1.93
CA PHE A 7 -4.35 -5.29 2.40
C PHE A 7 -5.26 -5.07 3.61
N ASP A 8 -6.24 -5.95 3.77
CA ASP A 8 -6.99 -6.09 5.02
C ASP A 8 -6.18 -6.86 6.10
N VAL A 9 -6.77 -7.01 7.28
CA VAL A 9 -6.15 -7.72 8.42
C VAL A 9 -5.97 -9.23 8.19
N LEU A 10 -6.68 -9.80 7.23
CA LEU A 10 -6.58 -11.21 6.84
C LEU A 10 -5.53 -11.42 5.72
N GLY A 11 -4.97 -10.34 5.19
CA GLY A 11 -3.99 -10.37 4.12
C GLY A 11 -4.60 -10.40 2.72
N HIS A 12 -5.90 -10.13 2.56
CA HIS A 12 -6.50 -9.98 1.24
C HIS A 12 -6.02 -8.68 0.60
N GLU A 13 -5.57 -8.76 -0.64
CA GLU A 13 -5.21 -7.58 -1.43
C GLU A 13 -6.47 -6.78 -1.77
N LEU A 14 -6.50 -5.52 -1.35
CA LEU A 14 -7.62 -4.61 -1.54
C LEU A 14 -7.38 -3.60 -2.67
N ALA A 15 -6.12 -3.19 -2.85
CA ALA A 15 -5.75 -2.22 -3.86
C ALA A 15 -4.27 -2.36 -4.26
N ILE A 16 -3.98 -2.08 -5.52
CA ILE A 16 -2.62 -1.90 -6.05
C ILE A 16 -2.45 -0.41 -6.33
N LEU A 17 -1.56 0.25 -5.58
CA LEU A 17 -1.30 1.68 -5.75
C LEU A 17 -0.14 1.94 -6.72
N VAL A 18 0.85 1.04 -6.74
CA VAL A 18 1.97 1.05 -7.69
C VAL A 18 2.31 -0.39 -8.07
N ASN A 19 2.59 -0.63 -9.36
CA ASN A 19 3.10 -1.91 -9.84
C ASN A 19 3.91 -1.69 -11.12
N GLY A 20 5.22 -1.43 -10.99
CA GLY A 20 6.07 -1.17 -12.14
C GLY A 20 7.45 -0.63 -11.78
N VAL A 21 8.22 -0.21 -12.78
CA VAL A 21 9.53 0.41 -12.56
C VAL A 21 9.34 1.87 -12.14
N GLN A 22 9.98 2.26 -11.04
CA GLN A 22 10.05 3.64 -10.60
C GLN A 22 11.50 4.11 -10.71
N GLN A 23 11.70 5.34 -11.18
CA GLN A 23 13.03 5.95 -11.18
C GLN A 23 13.45 6.28 -9.73
N PRO A 24 14.75 6.27 -9.41
CA PRO A 24 15.23 6.70 -8.11
C PRO A 24 14.75 8.13 -7.78
N GLY A 25 14.23 8.33 -6.58
CA GLY A 25 13.71 9.61 -6.13
C GLY A 25 12.57 9.47 -5.14
N MET A 26 12.03 10.61 -4.71
CA MET A 26 10.82 10.65 -3.89
C MET A 26 9.58 10.60 -4.76
N HIS A 27 8.64 9.76 -4.37
CA HIS A 27 7.34 9.61 -5.04
C HIS A 27 6.23 9.71 -4.00
N THR A 28 5.15 10.41 -4.36
CA THR A 28 3.94 10.50 -3.53
C THR A 28 2.84 9.70 -4.20
N VAL A 29 2.17 8.86 -3.42
CA VAL A 29 1.07 8.01 -3.89
C VAL A 29 -0.13 8.24 -2.98
N GLN A 30 -1.28 8.49 -3.59
CA GLN A 30 -2.55 8.69 -2.88
C GLN A 30 -3.39 7.42 -2.95
N TRP A 31 -3.87 6.95 -1.80
CA TRP A 31 -4.89 5.92 -1.73
C TRP A 31 -6.25 6.57 -1.51
N ASP A 32 -7.16 6.45 -2.48
CA ASP A 32 -8.57 6.81 -2.29
C ASP A 32 -9.26 5.71 -1.48
N ALA A 33 -9.40 5.96 -0.18
CA ALA A 33 -9.98 5.04 0.78
C ALA A 33 -11.50 5.28 1.01
N ALA A 34 -12.17 6.11 0.21
CA ALA A 34 -13.56 6.50 0.47
C ALA A 34 -14.54 5.32 0.50
N GLY A 35 -14.27 4.26 -0.27
CA GLY A 35 -15.08 3.03 -0.32
C GLY A 35 -14.82 2.04 0.82
N PHE A 36 -13.85 2.30 1.70
CA PHE A 36 -13.43 1.36 2.74
C PHE A 36 -13.97 1.75 4.12
N PRO A 37 -14.35 0.78 4.98
CA PRO A 37 -14.79 1.06 6.34
C PRO A 37 -13.63 1.56 7.21
N SER A 38 -13.95 2.33 8.25
CA SER A 38 -12.94 2.66 9.27
C SER A 38 -12.37 1.38 9.89
N GLY A 39 -11.07 1.33 10.10
CA GLY A 39 -10.41 0.12 10.56
C GLY A 39 -8.91 0.11 10.35
N VAL A 40 -8.32 -1.04 10.63
CA VAL A 40 -6.88 -1.29 10.45
C VAL A 40 -6.65 -1.91 9.08
N TYR A 41 -5.68 -1.36 8.37
CA TYR A 41 -5.20 -1.85 7.07
C TYR A 41 -3.68 -1.97 7.12
N PHE A 42 -3.13 -2.61 6.09
CA PHE A 42 -1.69 -2.67 5.91
C PHE A 42 -1.35 -2.26 4.48
N TYR A 43 -0.30 -1.48 4.30
CA TYR A 43 0.33 -1.40 2.99
C TYR A 43 1.64 -2.16 3.01
N ARG A 44 2.00 -2.76 1.87
CA ARG A 44 3.27 -3.43 1.64
C ARG A 44 3.98 -2.79 0.46
N LEU A 45 5.19 -2.31 0.70
CA LEU A 45 6.11 -1.81 -0.31
C LEU A 45 7.18 -2.87 -0.58
N GLN A 46 7.26 -3.35 -1.81
CA GLN A 46 8.26 -4.31 -2.24
C GLN A 46 9.09 -3.71 -3.38
N ALA A 47 10.41 -3.82 -3.28
CA ALA A 47 11.35 -3.38 -4.31
C ALA A 47 12.63 -4.22 -4.26
N ASP A 48 12.85 -5.05 -5.27
CA ASP A 48 14.01 -5.95 -5.37
C ASP A 48 14.24 -6.77 -4.06
N SER A 49 15.21 -6.42 -3.21
CA SER A 49 15.43 -7.08 -1.90
C SER A 49 14.75 -6.40 -0.71
N PHE A 50 14.05 -5.29 -0.94
CA PHE A 50 13.32 -4.54 0.07
C PHE A 50 11.87 -5.03 0.16
N ASP A 51 11.41 -5.30 1.37
CA ASP A 51 10.03 -5.68 1.67
C ASP A 51 9.65 -5.10 3.03
N GLU A 52 8.77 -4.10 3.03
CA GLU A 52 8.32 -3.43 4.24
C GLU A 52 6.79 -3.36 4.25
N SER A 53 6.19 -3.76 5.37
CA SER A 53 4.77 -3.58 5.63
C SER A 53 4.56 -2.59 6.76
N LYS A 54 3.62 -1.65 6.62
CA LYS A 54 3.20 -0.77 7.72
C LYS A 54 1.70 -0.77 7.92
N LYS A 55 1.32 -0.60 9.18
CA LYS A 55 -0.07 -0.48 9.62
C LYS A 55 -0.61 0.91 9.27
N LEU A 56 -1.82 0.93 8.73
CA LEU A 56 -2.63 2.12 8.49
C LEU A 56 -3.86 2.06 9.39
N LEU A 57 -4.27 3.21 9.92
CA LEU A 57 -5.54 3.36 10.62
C LEU A 57 -6.41 4.30 9.79
N LEU A 58 -7.49 3.76 9.22
CA LEU A 58 -8.49 4.56 8.52
C LEU A 58 -9.52 5.05 9.52
N LEU A 59 -9.53 6.35 9.75
CA LEU A 59 -10.50 7.05 10.60
C LEU A 59 -11.47 7.84 9.72
N ARG A 60 -12.71 7.97 10.19
CA ARG A 60 -13.69 8.91 9.64
C ARG A 60 -13.81 10.12 10.55
#